data_AF-A0A1J0VS58-F1
#
_entry.id   AF-A0A1J0VS58-F1
#
_cell.length_a   1.000
_cell.length_b   1.000
_cell.length_c   1.000
_cell.angle_alpha   90.00
_cell.angle_beta   90.00
_cell.angle_gamma   90.00
#
_symmetry.space_group_name_H-M   'P 1'
#
loop_
_entity.id
_entity.type
_entity.pdbx_description
1 polymer ?
#
loop_
_entity_poly.entity_id
_entity_poly.type
_entity_poly.pdbx_seq_one_letter_code
_entity_poly.pdbx_strand_id
1 'polypeptide(L)'
;MPPRKRRSFTAEYKVEAAHRVIDTGRTIAEVARELGINDGLLSNWVKDERRRLDAAQAAGETPLQAAERAELLALRKRVAEQDKDIAFLKKASAYFAAMGQNRPGSS
;
A
#
# COMPACT_ATOMS: atom_id res chain seq x y z
N MET A 1 -21.84 -33.16 -17.10
CA MET A 1 -21.65 -31.81 -16.51
C MET A 1 -20.45 -31.15 -17.18
N PRO A 2 -20.55 -29.93 -17.70
CA PRO A 2 -19.37 -29.22 -18.20
C PRO A 2 -18.43 -28.87 -17.03
N PRO A 3 -17.09 -28.87 -17.25
CA PRO A 3 -16.13 -28.57 -16.19
C PRO A 3 -16.30 -27.12 -15.70
N ARG A 4 -16.33 -26.93 -14.38
CA ARG A 4 -16.49 -25.61 -13.75
C ARG A 4 -15.28 -24.74 -14.11
N LYS A 5 -15.50 -23.63 -14.81
CA LYS A 5 -14.45 -22.69 -15.24
C LYS A 5 -13.68 -22.19 -14.01
N ARG A 6 -12.40 -22.54 -13.91
CA ARG A 6 -11.53 -22.10 -12.80
C ARG A 6 -11.29 -20.59 -12.93
N ARG A 7 -11.55 -19.86 -11.84
CA ARG A 7 -11.26 -18.44 -11.75
C ARG A 7 -9.74 -18.27 -11.67
N SER A 8 -9.16 -17.56 -12.64
CA SER A 8 -7.72 -17.25 -12.68
C SER A 8 -7.47 -15.89 -12.01
N PHE A 9 -6.33 -15.79 -11.33
CA PHE A 9 -5.85 -14.55 -10.71
C PHE A 9 -4.47 -14.24 -11.27
N THR A 10 -4.18 -12.95 -11.46
CA THR A 10 -2.86 -12.48 -11.91
C THR A 10 -1.80 -12.80 -10.86
N ALA A 11 -0.55 -12.94 -11.28
CA ALA A 11 0.56 -13.19 -10.35
C ALA A 11 0.68 -12.07 -9.30
N GLU A 12 0.57 -10.82 -9.73
CA GLU A 12 0.61 -9.64 -8.87
C GLU A 12 -0.50 -9.67 -7.80
N TYR A 13 -1.73 -10.03 -8.16
CA TYR A 13 -2.82 -10.12 -7.19
C TYR A 13 -2.56 -11.17 -6.10
N LYS A 14 -1.95 -12.31 -6.47
CA LYS A 14 -1.62 -13.37 -5.51
C LYS A 14 -0.55 -12.91 -4.52
N VAL A 15 0.48 -12.23 -5.02
CA VAL A 15 1.59 -11.68 -4.22
C VAL A 15 1.06 -10.61 -3.26
N GLU A 16 0.27 -9.67 -3.74
CA GLU A 16 -0.37 -8.63 -2.92
C GLU A 16 -1.27 -9.23 -1.83
N ALA A 17 -2.10 -10.21 -2.17
CA ALA A 17 -2.95 -10.90 -1.22
C ALA A 17 -2.14 -11.64 -0.13
N ALA A 18 -1.02 -12.26 -0.51
CA ALA A 18 -0.11 -12.91 0.42
C ALA A 18 0.58 -11.90 1.36
N HIS A 19 1.06 -10.78 0.82
CA HIS A 19 1.68 -9.70 1.61
C HIS A 19 0.73 -9.08 2.62
N ARG A 20 -0.56 -8.93 2.29
CA ARG A 20 -1.54 -8.47 3.28
C ARG A 20 -1.57 -9.35 4.53
N VAL A 21 -1.40 -10.67 4.40
CA VAL A 21 -1.33 -11.58 5.56
C VAL A 21 0.03 -11.50 6.24
N ILE A 22 1.12 -11.56 5.47
CA ILE A 22 2.50 -11.62 5.98
C ILE A 22 2.88 -10.33 6.72
N ASP A 23 2.59 -9.17 6.12
CA ASP A 23 3.07 -7.87 6.58
C ASP A 23 2.23 -7.34 7.75
N THR A 24 0.93 -7.70 7.82
CA THR A 24 0.02 -7.21 8.87
C THR A 24 -0.18 -8.19 10.03
N GLY A 25 0.20 -9.47 9.86
CA GLY A 25 -0.04 -10.53 10.85
C GLY A 25 -1.50 -10.93 11.01
N ARG A 26 -2.43 -10.38 10.19
CA ARG A 26 -3.85 -10.76 10.20
C ARG A 26 -4.05 -12.21 9.78
N THR A 27 -5.16 -12.81 10.21
CA THR A 27 -5.42 -14.22 9.87
C THR A 27 -5.77 -14.40 8.40
N ILE A 28 -5.41 -15.54 7.83
CA ILE A 28 -5.77 -15.90 6.44
C ILE A 28 -7.29 -15.82 6.23
N ALA A 29 -8.08 -16.26 7.22
CA ALA A 29 -9.53 -16.27 7.13
C ALA A 29 -10.13 -14.86 7.04
N GLU A 30 -9.59 -13.89 7.78
CA GLU A 30 -10.01 -12.49 7.71
C GLU A 30 -9.72 -11.89 6.34
N VAL A 31 -8.49 -12.05 5.86
CA VAL A 31 -8.06 -11.49 4.57
C VAL A 31 -8.79 -12.16 3.40
N ALA A 32 -9.00 -13.48 3.45
CA ALA A 32 -9.74 -14.21 2.42
C ALA A 32 -11.20 -13.74 2.32
N ARG A 33 -11.84 -13.47 3.47
CA ARG A 33 -13.20 -12.92 3.52
C ARG A 33 -13.27 -11.52 2.93
N GLU A 34 -12.31 -10.66 3.27
CA GLU A 34 -12.21 -9.29 2.73
C GLU A 34 -12.02 -9.30 1.20
N LEU A 35 -11.22 -10.23 0.69
CA LEU A 35 -10.93 -10.37 -0.74
C LEU A 35 -11.99 -11.16 -1.51
N GLY A 36 -12.95 -11.81 -0.83
CA GLY A 36 -13.96 -12.65 -1.45
C GLY A 36 -13.38 -13.89 -2.15
N ILE A 37 -12.31 -14.46 -1.59
CA ILE A 37 -11.63 -15.66 -2.11
C ILE A 37 -11.67 -16.80 -1.09
N ASN A 38 -11.37 -18.01 -1.55
CA ASN A 38 -11.25 -19.15 -0.65
C ASN A 38 -10.00 -19.03 0.23
N ASP A 39 -10.13 -19.36 1.50
CA ASP A 39 -9.09 -19.38 2.53
C ASP A 39 -7.96 -20.36 2.22
N GLY A 40 -8.27 -21.57 1.75
CA GLY A 40 -7.28 -22.55 1.32
C GLY A 40 -6.46 -22.06 0.12
N LEU A 41 -7.10 -21.35 -0.82
CA LEU A 41 -6.41 -20.73 -1.95
C LEU A 41 -5.43 -19.64 -1.48
N LEU A 42 -5.86 -18.75 -0.59
CA LEU A 42 -4.99 -17.72 -0.02
C LEU A 42 -3.85 -18.32 0.83
N SER A 43 -4.14 -19.39 1.58
CA SER A 43 -3.13 -20.13 2.36
C SER A 43 -2.00 -20.65 1.49
N ASN A 44 -2.32 -21.19 0.31
CA ASN A 44 -1.30 -21.64 -0.64
C ASN A 44 -0.44 -20.49 -1.14
N TRP A 45 -1.05 -19.35 -1.49
CA TRP A 45 -0.29 -18.17 -1.95
C TRP A 45 0.62 -17.61 -0.85
N VAL A 46 0.16 -17.58 0.40
CA VAL A 46 0.97 -17.16 1.55
C VAL A 46 2.17 -18.11 1.76
N LYS A 47 1.98 -19.42 1.61
CA LYS A 47 3.08 -20.39 1.69
C LYS A 47 4.09 -20.21 0.56
N ASP A 48 3.62 -20.02 -0.66
CA ASP A 48 4.48 -19.82 -1.82
C ASP A 48 5.31 -18.53 -1.67
N GLU A 49 4.68 -17.44 -1.22
CA GLU A 49 5.39 -16.17 -1.01
C GLU A 49 6.39 -16.25 0.15
N ARG A 50 6.06 -16.91 1.27
CA ARG A 50 7.02 -17.15 2.36
C ARG A 50 8.25 -17.91 1.86
N ARG A 51 8.05 -18.99 1.08
CA ARG A 51 9.17 -19.73 0.48
C ARG A 51 10.02 -18.86 -0.45
N ARG A 52 9.39 -17.98 -1.22
CA ARG A 52 10.10 -17.05 -2.10
C ARG A 52 10.95 -16.06 -1.29
N LEU A 53 10.41 -15.51 -0.20
CA LEU A 53 11.14 -14.62 0.71
C LEU A 53 12.30 -15.35 1.39
N ASP A 54 12.08 -16.57 1.87
CA ASP A 54 13.13 -17.41 2.46
C ASP A 54 14.25 -17.73 1.45
N ALA A 55 13.88 -18.04 0.20
CA ALA A 55 14.83 -18.31 -0.87
C ALA A 55 15.64 -17.07 -1.29
N ALA A 56 14.99 -15.90 -1.37
CA ALA A 56 15.68 -14.63 -1.63
C ALA A 56 16.69 -14.32 -0.52
N GLN A 57 16.28 -14.47 0.74
CA GLN A 57 17.16 -14.30 1.90
C GLN A 57 18.37 -15.26 1.85
N ALA A 58 18.15 -16.52 1.45
CA ALA A 58 19.23 -17.50 1.27
C ALA A 58 20.18 -17.16 0.11
N ALA A 59 19.69 -16.45 -0.92
CA ALA A 59 20.48 -15.97 -2.05
C ALA A 59 21.24 -14.66 -1.76
N GLY A 60 21.11 -14.09 -0.55
CA GLY A 60 21.73 -12.82 -0.18
C GLY A 60 21.03 -11.59 -0.78
N GLU A 61 19.91 -11.78 -1.47
CA GLU A 61 18.98 -10.70 -1.77
C GLU A 61 18.17 -10.47 -0.51
N THR A 62 18.29 -9.31 0.14
CA THR A 62 17.47 -9.00 1.32
C THR A 62 16.15 -8.40 0.83
N PRO A 63 15.05 -9.18 0.67
CA PRO A 63 13.74 -8.57 0.47
C PRO A 63 13.46 -7.67 1.67
N LEU A 64 12.96 -6.45 1.40
CA LEU A 64 12.55 -5.52 2.46
C LEU A 64 11.73 -6.28 3.49
N GLN A 65 12.24 -6.33 4.72
CA GLN A 65 11.59 -7.02 5.83
C GLN A 65 10.22 -6.40 6.05
N ALA A 66 9.28 -7.15 6.64
CA ALA A 66 7.93 -6.66 6.91
C ALA A 66 7.94 -5.31 7.67
N ALA A 67 8.89 -5.11 8.58
CA ALA A 67 9.10 -3.85 9.28
C ALA A 67 9.51 -2.71 8.33
N GLU A 68 10.46 -2.95 7.42
CA GLU A 68 10.91 -1.96 6.44
C GLU A 68 9.79 -1.61 5.44
N ARG A 69 8.97 -2.59 5.05
CA ARG A 69 7.79 -2.35 4.20
C ARG A 69 6.72 -1.53 4.92
N ALA A 70 6.45 -1.85 6.18
CA ALA A 70 5.50 -1.09 7.01
C ALA A 70 5.98 0.35 7.21
N GLU A 71 7.28 0.55 7.45
CA GLU A 71 7.89 1.86 7.55
C GLU A 71 7.81 2.63 6.24
N LEU A 72 8.08 1.98 5.10
CA LEU A 72 7.94 2.58 3.77
C LEU A 72 6.51 3.05 3.51
N LEU A 73 5.49 2.26 3.86
CA LEU A 73 4.09 2.64 3.74
C LEU A 73 3.74 3.82 4.65
N ALA A 74 4.21 3.81 5.89
CA ALA A 74 4.01 4.92 6.84
C ALA A 74 4.70 6.21 6.38
N LEU A 75 5.88 6.11 5.78
CA LEU A 75 6.60 7.24 5.18
C LEU A 75 5.85 7.80 3.97
N ARG A 76 5.38 6.94 3.05
CA ARG A 76 4.59 7.37 1.89
C ARG A 76 3.32 8.12 2.31
N LYS A 77 2.63 7.63 3.35
CA LYS A 77 1.45 8.31 3.90
C LYS A 77 1.82 9.68 4.47
N ARG A 78 2.93 9.78 5.22
CA ARG A 78 3.41 11.06 5.77
C ARG A 78 3.75 12.07 4.68
N VAL A 79 4.44 11.65 3.62
CA VAL A 79 4.75 12.51 2.47
C VAL A 79 3.46 13.04 1.83
N ALA A 80 2.47 12.17 1.59
CA ALA A 80 1.21 12.57 1.00
C ALA A 80 0.42 13.59 1.86
N GLU A 81 0.48 13.50 3.19
CA GLU A 81 -0.11 14.52 4.07
C GLU A 81 0.68 15.82 4.03
N GLN A 82 2.02 15.76 4.08
CA GLN A 82 2.87 16.95 3.97
C GLN A 82 2.66 17.70 2.65
N ASP A 83 2.48 16.99 1.53
CA ASP A 83 2.21 17.61 0.23
C ASP A 83 0.89 18.40 0.23
N LYS A 84 -0.14 17.91 0.95
CA LYS A 84 -1.41 18.64 1.13
C LYS A 84 -1.21 19.91 1.95
N ASP A 85 -0.48 19.81 3.05
CA ASP A 85 -0.18 20.97 3.91
C ASP A 85 0.61 22.03 3.14
N ILE A 86 1.63 21.62 2.40
CA ILE A 86 2.41 22.51 1.54
C ILE A 86 1.52 23.18 0.49
N ALA A 87 0.63 22.43 -0.17
CA ALA A 87 -0.30 22.97 -1.15
C ALA A 87 -1.26 24.00 -0.52
N PHE A 88 -1.77 23.72 0.68
CA PHE A 88 -2.63 24.64 1.42
C PHE A 88 -1.89 25.92 1.80
N LEU A 89 -0.67 25.82 2.36
CA LEU A 89 0.15 26.96 2.74
C LEU A 89 0.52 27.83 1.53
N LYS A 90 0.86 27.22 0.39
CA LYS A 90 1.10 27.94 -0.87
C LYS A 90 -0.14 28.71 -1.34
N LYS A 91 -1.33 28.11 -1.22
CA LYS A 91 -2.58 28.78 -1.59
C LYS A 91 -2.90 29.95 -0.65
N ALA A 92 -2.68 29.76 0.65
CA ALA A 92 -2.87 30.82 1.64
C ALA A 92 -1.90 31.98 1.40
N SER A 93 -0.60 31.71 1.18
CA SER A 93 0.39 32.75 0.91
C SER A 93 0.08 33.52 -0.38
N ALA A 94 -0.34 32.83 -1.44
CA ALA A 94 -0.80 33.48 -2.68
C ALA A 94 -2.03 34.38 -2.45
N TYR A 95 -3.00 33.93 -1.66
CA TYR A 95 -4.16 34.74 -1.30
C TYR A 95 -3.78 36.01 -0.51
N PHE A 96 -2.92 35.88 0.51
CA PHE A 96 -2.45 37.03 1.29
C PHE A 96 -1.60 38.00 0.44
N ALA A 97 -0.76 37.50 -0.47
CA ALA A 97 -0.01 38.34 -1.40
C ALA A 97 -0.93 39.12 -2.34
N ALA A 98 -2.00 38.50 -2.85
CA ALA A 98 -3.00 39.17 -3.68
C ALA A 98 -3.79 40.25 -2.91
N MET A 99 -4.10 40.03 -1.62
CA MET A 99 -4.74 41.06 -0.79
C MET A 99 -3.83 42.25 -0.48
N GLY A 100 -2.53 42.02 -0.28
CA GLY A 100 -1.55 43.10 -0.02
C GLY A 100 -1.34 44.03 -1.22
N GLN A 101 -1.54 43.54 -2.44
CA GLN A 101 -1.45 44.34 -3.67
C GLN A 101 -2.71 45.19 -3.92
N ASN A 102 -3.83 44.92 -3.23
CA ASN A 102 -5.10 45.62 -3.42
C ASN A 102 -5.39 46.71 -2.35
N ARG A 103 -4.36 47.31 -1.75
CA ARG A 103 -4.54 48.52 -0.91
C ARG A 103 -4.78 49.74 -1.81
N PRO A 104 -5.98 50.33 -1.87
CA PRO A 104 -6.13 51.66 -2.46
C PRO A 104 -5.34 52.64 -1.59
N GLY A 105 -4.46 53.42 -2.24
CA GLY A 105 -3.74 54.49 -1.58
C GLY A 105 -4.72 55.39 -0.84
N SER A 106 -4.49 55.55 0.47
CA SER A 106 -5.05 56.68 1.21
C SER A 106 -4.59 57.98 0.55
N SER A 107 -5.52 58.91 0.44
CA SER A 107 -5.35 60.30 0.01
C SER A 107 -4.20 61.02 0.73
#